data_AF-A0A382JQ73-F1
#
_entry.id   AF-A0A382JQ73-F1
#
_cell.length_a   1.000
_cell.length_b   1.000
_cell.length_c   1.000
_cell.angle_alpha   90.00
_cell.angle_beta   90.00
_cell.angle_gamma   90.00
#
_symmetry.space_group_name_H-M   'P 1'
#
loop_
_entity.id
_entity.type
_entity.pdbx_description
1 polymer ?
#
loop_
_entity_poly.entity_id
_entity_poly.type
_entity_poly.pdbx_seq_one_letter_code
_entity_poly.pdbx_strand_id
1 'polypeptide(L)'
;MNMRHHTISRLAALMLIVCAGMASAATLPDTTTDTFCTAVQEILAETTVPSELTVYSDMAAFRQSKPTPRPLTISQVVTLDKQGRPKMVSCKVKSADHIRAEYGKADAGEQRYCREITVMVHAKIVAKL
;
A
#
# COMPACT_ATOMS: atom_id res chain seq x y z
N MET A 1 -69.43 25.51 -1.23
CA MET A 1 -69.02 24.73 -0.05
C MET A 1 -68.33 23.46 -0.55
N ASN A 2 -67.18 23.10 0.05
CA ASN A 2 -66.34 21.91 -0.18
C ASN A 2 -65.55 21.85 -1.50
N MET A 3 -64.27 21.45 -1.56
CA MET A 3 -63.22 21.12 -0.58
C MET A 3 -61.91 21.10 -1.39
N ARG A 4 -60.84 21.69 -0.86
CA ARG A 4 -59.48 21.60 -1.42
C ARG A 4 -58.90 20.23 -1.06
N HIS A 5 -58.31 19.52 -2.02
CA HIS A 5 -57.31 18.49 -1.73
C HIS A 5 -56.12 18.57 -2.69
N HIS A 6 -54.95 18.47 -2.08
CA HIS A 6 -53.60 18.62 -2.61
C HIS A 6 -53.16 17.39 -3.42
N THR A 7 -52.37 17.59 -4.47
CA THR A 7 -51.31 16.65 -4.85
C THR A 7 -50.11 17.41 -5.41
N ILE A 8 -49.11 17.61 -4.55
CA ILE A 8 -47.77 18.08 -4.91
C ILE A 8 -47.06 16.90 -5.59
N SER A 9 -46.96 16.94 -6.92
CA SER A 9 -46.17 16.00 -7.70
C SER A 9 -44.69 16.30 -7.49
N ARG A 10 -44.03 15.48 -6.66
CA ARG A 10 -42.59 15.61 -6.38
C ARG A 10 -41.79 15.01 -7.53
N LEU A 11 -40.94 15.86 -8.11
CA LEU A 11 -39.84 15.51 -9.01
C LEU A 11 -39.02 14.34 -8.45
N ALA A 12 -38.74 13.35 -9.30
CA ALA A 12 -37.65 12.40 -9.09
C ALA A 12 -36.74 12.45 -10.33
N ALA A 13 -35.82 13.42 -10.35
CA ALA A 13 -34.72 13.45 -11.30
C ALA A 13 -33.69 12.40 -10.86
N LEU A 14 -33.61 11.30 -11.59
CA LEU A 14 -32.67 10.20 -11.36
C LEU A 14 -31.26 10.66 -11.79
N MET A 15 -30.50 11.21 -10.85
CA MET A 15 -29.11 11.65 -11.07
C MET A 15 -28.19 10.42 -10.94
N LEU A 16 -27.86 9.79 -12.07
CA LEU A 16 -26.82 8.76 -12.16
C LEU A 16 -25.45 9.41 -11.94
N ILE A 17 -24.96 9.37 -10.70
CA ILE A 17 -23.58 9.70 -10.37
C ILE A 17 -22.71 8.50 -10.81
N VAL A 18 -22.06 8.64 -11.97
CA VAL A 18 -20.97 7.75 -12.39
C VAL A 18 -19.76 8.09 -11.53
N CYS A 19 -19.58 7.38 -10.42
CA CYS A 19 -18.32 7.35 -9.68
C CYS A 19 -17.30 6.59 -10.54
N ALA A 20 -16.65 7.29 -11.48
CA ALA A 20 -15.40 6.82 -12.06
C ALA A 20 -14.32 6.91 -10.97
N GLY A 21 -14.24 5.88 -10.13
CA GLY A 21 -13.13 5.69 -9.22
C GLY A 21 -11.86 5.50 -10.04
N MET A 22 -11.10 6.57 -10.27
CA MET A 22 -9.73 6.46 -10.75
C MET A 22 -8.93 5.77 -9.65
N ALA A 23 -8.83 4.45 -9.73
CA ALA A 23 -7.86 3.69 -8.96
C ALA A 23 -6.48 4.18 -9.42
N SER A 24 -5.86 5.05 -8.62
CA SER A 24 -4.46 5.43 -8.83
C SER A 24 -3.64 4.14 -8.73
N ALA A 25 -3.04 3.71 -9.83
CA ALA A 25 -2.12 2.59 -9.80
C ALA A 25 -0.99 2.97 -8.84
N ALA A 26 -0.91 2.27 -7.70
CA ALA A 26 0.13 2.50 -6.70
C ALA A 26 1.50 2.43 -7.40
N THR A 27 2.13 3.59 -7.57
CA THR A 27 3.42 3.68 -8.23
C THR A 27 4.47 3.47 -7.17
N LEU A 28 5.27 2.42 -7.30
CA LEU A 28 6.40 2.19 -6.39
C LEU A 28 7.31 3.42 -6.39
N PRO A 29 7.81 3.87 -5.22
CA PRO A 29 8.89 4.86 -5.14
C PRO A 29 10.16 4.38 -5.83
N ASP A 30 11.17 5.25 -5.95
CA ASP A 30 12.49 4.80 -6.35
C ASP A 30 13.07 3.88 -5.27
N THR A 31 13.75 2.82 -5.71
CA THR A 31 14.16 1.68 -4.86
C THR A 31 15.07 2.09 -3.71
N THR A 32 15.79 3.20 -3.83
CA THR A 32 16.73 3.69 -2.81
C THR A 32 16.12 4.70 -1.85
N THR A 33 14.85 5.06 -2.01
CA THR A 33 14.18 6.00 -1.12
C THR A 33 13.80 5.32 0.20
N ASP A 34 13.84 6.09 1.28
CA ASP A 34 13.45 5.66 2.63
C ASP A 34 11.92 5.55 2.80
N THR A 35 11.22 5.22 1.72
CA THR A 35 9.77 4.99 1.65
C THR A 35 9.40 3.78 0.80
N PHE A 36 10.37 3.14 0.14
CA PHE A 36 10.11 2.04 -0.77
C PHE A 36 9.39 0.87 -0.08
N CYS A 37 9.86 0.44 1.08
CA CYS A 37 9.23 -0.66 1.81
C CYS A 37 7.86 -0.32 2.42
N THR A 38 7.54 0.96 2.61
CA THR A 38 6.18 1.40 2.97
C THR A 38 5.21 1.11 1.83
N ALA A 39 5.56 1.52 0.61
CA ALA A 39 4.74 1.20 -0.57
C ALA A 39 4.63 -0.31 -0.80
N VAL A 40 5.71 -1.06 -0.55
CA VAL A 40 5.66 -2.54 -0.61
C VAL A 40 4.68 -3.11 0.43
N GLN A 41 4.65 -2.60 1.66
CA GLN A 41 3.69 -3.03 2.68
C GLN A 41 2.25 -2.76 2.27
N GLU A 42 1.96 -1.55 1.78
CA GLU A 42 0.63 -1.15 1.30
C GLU A 42 0.16 -2.04 0.15
N ILE A 43 1.04 -2.29 -0.83
CA ILE A 43 0.71 -3.12 -2.00
C ILE A 43 0.53 -4.58 -1.59
N LEU A 44 1.47 -5.15 -0.83
CA LEU A 44 1.46 -6.58 -0.53
C LEU A 44 0.31 -7.00 0.38
N ALA A 45 -0.09 -6.13 1.30
CA ALA A 45 -1.18 -6.42 2.21
C ALA A 45 -2.50 -5.73 1.85
N GLU A 46 -2.53 -4.95 0.76
CA GLU A 46 -3.67 -4.11 0.38
C GLU A 46 -4.23 -3.36 1.59
N THR A 47 -3.34 -2.71 2.33
CA THR A 47 -3.64 -2.10 3.63
C THR A 47 -3.52 -0.58 3.57
N THR A 48 -4.37 0.10 4.32
CA THR A 48 -4.25 1.54 4.60
C THR A 48 -3.77 1.82 6.01
N VAL A 49 -3.41 0.79 6.79
CA VAL A 49 -2.83 0.96 8.12
C VAL A 49 -1.45 1.62 7.96
N PRO A 50 -1.22 2.79 8.56
CA PRO A 50 0.08 3.46 8.47
C PRO A 50 1.18 2.60 9.07
N SER A 51 2.29 2.47 8.35
CA SER A 51 3.45 1.70 8.79
C SER A 51 4.54 2.59 9.35
N GLU A 52 5.12 2.19 10.48
CA GLU A 52 6.31 2.80 11.05
C GLU A 52 7.55 2.12 10.45
N LEU A 53 8.24 2.83 9.56
CA LEU A 53 9.40 2.31 8.85
C LEU A 53 10.70 2.62 9.60
N THR A 54 11.48 1.58 9.88
CA THR A 54 12.89 1.70 10.29
C THR A 54 13.81 1.38 9.12
N VAL A 55 14.67 2.33 8.74
CA VAL A 55 15.73 2.12 7.75
C VAL A 55 17.03 1.78 8.46
N TYR A 56 17.60 0.64 8.12
CA TYR A 56 18.86 0.16 8.67
C TYR A 56 20.02 0.50 7.72
N SER A 57 21.15 0.93 8.28
CA SER A 57 22.38 1.20 7.54
C SER A 57 23.15 -0.06 7.14
N ASP A 58 22.89 -1.18 7.82
CA ASP A 58 23.60 -2.44 7.58
C ASP A 58 22.67 -3.67 7.67
N MET A 59 23.10 -4.72 6.99
CA MET A 59 22.34 -5.95 6.89
C MET A 59 22.36 -6.77 8.21
N ALA A 60 23.34 -6.58 9.09
CA ALA A 60 23.41 -7.34 10.34
C ALA A 60 22.31 -6.89 11.31
N ALA A 61 22.16 -5.58 11.53
CA ALA A 61 21.07 -5.02 12.33
C ALA A 61 19.70 -5.32 11.70
N PHE A 62 19.57 -5.15 10.38
CA PHE A 62 18.34 -5.50 9.68
C PHE A 62 17.92 -6.96 9.89
N ARG A 63 18.86 -7.92 9.86
CA ARG A 63 18.55 -9.34 10.08
C ARG A 63 17.94 -9.60 11.45
N GLN A 64 18.37 -8.88 12.48
CA GLN A 64 17.85 -9.00 13.85
C GLN A 64 16.47 -8.32 14.03
N SER A 65 16.10 -7.39 13.15
CA SER A 65 14.80 -6.71 13.22
C SER A 65 13.62 -7.65 13.00
N LYS A 66 12.47 -7.35 13.64
CA LYS A 66 11.23 -8.11 13.46
C LYS A 66 10.03 -7.14 13.41
N PRO A 67 9.28 -7.11 12.29
CA PRO A 67 8.02 -6.37 12.19
C PRO A 67 7.03 -6.76 13.28
N THR A 68 6.39 -5.77 13.88
CA THR A 68 5.27 -5.91 14.82
C THR A 68 3.96 -5.55 14.12
N PRO A 69 2.84 -6.22 14.47
CA PRO A 69 1.55 -5.86 13.91
C PRO A 69 0.97 -4.60 14.58
N ARG A 70 1.13 -4.37 15.90
CA ARG A 70 0.66 -3.14 16.59
C ARG A 70 1.74 -2.52 17.49
N PRO A 71 2.21 -1.30 17.21
CA PRO A 71 2.02 -0.57 15.95
C PRO A 71 2.56 -1.38 14.76
N LEU A 72 2.07 -1.09 13.55
CA LEU A 72 2.51 -1.76 12.33
C LEU A 72 3.92 -1.28 12.00
N THR A 73 4.94 -2.01 12.45
CA THR A 73 6.34 -1.67 12.17
C THR A 73 6.86 -2.49 11.01
N ILE A 74 7.71 -1.87 10.20
CA ILE A 74 8.37 -2.50 9.05
C ILE A 74 9.83 -2.07 8.99
N SER A 75 10.64 -2.83 8.25
CA SER A 75 12.08 -2.55 8.12
C SER A 75 12.52 -2.50 6.68
N GLN A 76 13.48 -1.63 6.39
CA GLN A 76 14.18 -1.53 5.10
C GLN A 76 15.70 -1.56 5.29
N VAL A 77 16.42 -2.13 4.32
CA VAL A 77 17.86 -1.91 4.15
C VAL A 77 18.20 -1.93 2.67
N VAL A 78 19.09 -1.02 2.26
CA VAL A 78 19.67 -1.01 0.91
C VAL A 78 21.04 -1.67 0.97
N THR A 79 21.23 -2.76 0.24
CA THR A 79 22.53 -3.39 0.08
C THR A 79 23.25 -2.76 -1.11
N LEU A 80 24.48 -2.32 -0.89
CA LEU A 80 25.36 -1.75 -1.92
C LEU A 80 26.31 -2.81 -2.49
N ASP A 81 26.78 -2.61 -3.71
CA ASP A 81 27.89 -3.36 -4.31
C ASP A 81 29.26 -2.79 -3.86
N LYS A 82 30.37 -3.34 -4.41
CA LYS A 82 31.73 -2.90 -4.05
C LYS A 82 32.04 -1.46 -4.51
N GLN A 83 31.27 -0.93 -5.45
CA GLN A 83 31.41 0.42 -5.99
C GLN A 83 30.45 1.41 -5.32
N GLY A 84 29.74 1.00 -4.26
CA GLY A 84 28.77 1.83 -3.55
C GLY A 84 27.43 1.98 -4.27
N ARG A 85 27.16 1.19 -5.32
CA ARG A 85 25.90 1.26 -6.07
C ARG A 85 24.84 0.37 -5.41
N PRO A 86 23.58 0.83 -5.30
CA PRO A 86 22.47 0.00 -4.83
C PRO A 86 22.32 -1.26 -5.69
N LYS A 87 22.40 -2.44 -5.06
CA LYS A 87 22.19 -3.73 -5.74
C LYS A 87 20.92 -4.46 -5.30
N MET A 88 20.39 -4.14 -4.11
CA MET A 88 19.21 -4.80 -3.56
C MET A 88 18.58 -3.92 -2.47
N VAL A 89 17.26 -3.95 -2.40
CA VAL A 89 16.50 -3.39 -1.28
C VAL A 89 15.78 -4.56 -0.62
N SER A 90 15.94 -4.70 0.69
CA SER A 90 15.29 -5.75 1.46
C SER A 90 14.23 -5.14 2.35
N CYS A 91 13.00 -5.65 2.24
CA CYS A 91 11.89 -5.26 3.09
C CYS A 91 11.54 -6.38 4.05
N LYS A 92 11.23 -6.05 5.31
CA LYS A 92 10.49 -6.91 6.23
C LYS A 92 9.15 -6.25 6.51
N VAL A 93 8.08 -6.92 6.10
CA VAL A 93 6.69 -6.44 6.15
C VAL A 93 5.81 -7.41 6.93
N LYS A 94 4.59 -6.99 7.26
CA LYS A 94 3.52 -7.82 7.81
C LYS A 94 2.59 -8.31 6.70
N SER A 95 2.16 -9.56 6.85
CA SER A 95 1.14 -10.15 6.01
C SER A 95 -0.25 -9.58 6.31
N ALA A 96 -1.11 -9.62 5.30
CA ALA A 96 -2.49 -9.13 5.36
C ALA A 96 -3.31 -9.85 6.44
N ASP A 97 -3.08 -11.15 6.64
CA ASP A 97 -3.79 -11.92 7.67
C ASP A 97 -3.47 -11.45 9.09
N HIS A 98 -2.20 -11.16 9.39
CA HIS A 98 -1.76 -10.60 10.67
C HIS A 98 -2.30 -9.19 10.87
N ILE A 99 -2.34 -8.36 9.81
CA ILE A 99 -2.93 -7.03 9.89
C ILE A 99 -4.43 -7.14 10.16
N ARG A 100 -5.16 -8.01 9.47
CA ARG A 100 -6.60 -8.23 9.72
C ARG A 100 -6.88 -8.76 11.12
N ALA A 101 -6.04 -9.67 11.62
CA ALA A 101 -6.18 -10.22 12.96
C ALA A 101 -6.00 -9.14 14.04
N GLU A 102 -5.12 -8.18 13.80
CA GLU A 102 -4.77 -7.15 14.78
C GLU A 102 -5.64 -5.89 14.69
N TYR A 103 -5.96 -5.41 13.48
CA TYR A 103 -6.68 -4.15 13.25
C TYR A 103 -8.15 -4.35 12.89
N GLY A 104 -8.47 -5.42 12.17
CA GLY A 104 -9.83 -5.69 11.69
C GLY A 104 -9.85 -6.19 10.25
N LYS A 105 -10.90 -6.94 9.90
CA LYS A 105 -11.02 -7.55 8.55
C LYS A 105 -10.98 -6.52 7.41
N ALA A 106 -11.40 -5.28 7.67
CA ALA A 106 -11.46 -4.21 6.68
C ALA A 106 -10.11 -3.50 6.46
N ASP A 107 -9.11 -3.74 7.31
CA ASP A 107 -7.84 -2.98 7.31
C ASP A 107 -6.75 -3.55 6.40
N ALA A 108 -6.98 -4.73 5.80
CA ALA A 108 -6.08 -5.32 4.81
C ALA A 108 -6.83 -6.26 3.86
N GLY A 109 -6.56 -6.14 2.56
CA GLY A 109 -7.15 -6.95 1.49
C GLY A 109 -6.47 -8.31 1.29
N GLU A 110 -6.42 -8.79 0.06
CA GLU A 110 -5.79 -10.09 -0.22
C GLU A 110 -4.27 -10.01 -0.16
N GLN A 111 -3.64 -11.10 0.28
CA GLN A 111 -2.18 -11.16 0.32
C GLN A 111 -1.62 -11.28 -1.09
N ARG A 112 -0.82 -10.30 -1.51
CA ARG A 112 -0.04 -10.34 -2.75
C ARG A 112 1.40 -10.79 -2.47
N TYR A 113 2.20 -11.03 -3.50
CA TYR A 113 3.54 -11.64 -3.32
C TYR A 113 4.68 -10.82 -3.92
N CYS A 114 5.88 -10.93 -3.33
CA CYS A 114 7.08 -10.17 -3.74
C CYS A 114 7.43 -10.28 -5.22
N ARG A 115 7.02 -11.36 -5.91
CA ARG A 115 7.16 -11.48 -7.38
C ARG A 115 6.53 -10.30 -8.11
N GLU A 116 5.37 -9.84 -7.65
CA GLU A 116 4.65 -8.72 -8.25
C GLU A 116 5.42 -7.40 -8.07
N ILE A 117 6.04 -7.20 -6.91
CA ILE A 117 6.96 -6.08 -6.67
C ILE A 117 8.13 -6.12 -7.65
N THR A 118 8.76 -7.28 -7.85
CA THR A 118 9.86 -7.44 -8.80
C THR A 118 9.43 -7.08 -10.23
N VAL A 119 8.24 -7.51 -10.67
CA VAL A 119 7.69 -7.17 -11.98
C VAL A 119 7.48 -5.65 -12.12
N MET A 120 6.91 -5.01 -11.10
CA MET A 120 6.68 -3.55 -11.10
C MET A 120 8.01 -2.77 -11.12
N VAL A 121 8.99 -3.17 -10.32
CA VAL A 121 10.33 -2.56 -10.31
C VAL A 121 11.00 -2.73 -11.68
N HIS A 122 10.97 -3.93 -12.26
CA HIS A 122 11.55 -4.19 -13.57
C HIS A 122 10.92 -3.30 -14.65
N ALA A 123 9.59 -3.21 -14.69
CA ALA A 123 8.86 -2.35 -15.62
C ALA A 123 9.27 -0.86 -15.47
N LYS A 124 9.39 -0.37 -14.23
CA LYS A 124 9.87 1.00 -13.95
C LYS A 124 11.29 1.24 -14.47
N ILE A 125 12.20 0.28 -14.30
CA ILE A 125 13.60 0.43 -14.74
C ILE A 125 13.70 0.40 -16.27
N VAL A 126 13.01 -0.54 -16.92
CA VAL A 126 12.98 -0.63 -18.40
C VAL A 126 12.42 0.63 -19.02
N ALA A 127 11.39 1.24 -18.43
CA ALA A 127 10.80 2.49 -18.93
C ALA A 127 11.72 3.73 -18.80
N LYS A 128 12.84 3.63 -18.06
CA LYS A 128 13.84 4.69 -17.90
C LYS A 128 15.05 4.55 -18.85
N LEU A 129 15.13 3.46 -19.62
CA LEU A 129 16.17 3.21 -20.63
C LEU A 129 15.78 3.85 -21.97
#